data_AF-A0A5J4E308-F1
#
_entry.id   AF-A0A5J4E308-F1
#
_cell.length_a   1.000
_cell.length_b   1.000
_cell.length_c   1.000
_cell.angle_alpha   90.00
_cell.angle_beta   90.00
_cell.angle_gamma   90.00
#
_symmetry.space_group_name_H-M   'P 1'
#
loop_
_entity.id
_entity.type
_entity.pdbx_description
1 polymer ?
#
loop_
_entity_poly.entity_id
_entity_poly.type
_entity_poly.pdbx_seq_one_letter_code
_entity_poly.pdbx_strand_id
1 'polypeptide(L)'
;MKTDQLNRWLTLSANVGVLIGIFFLVAEMQQTNSIAKAEVKNSLTQSVYTLLQMQREPRQIAALERSDEDWESLSFEEQILLSSMASAIFRHIENAYYQHSFGVYDDNQLAAVVVEFDQMLSMPLFADYWESQSQTFAVEFRNFVEQRKTQLPE
;
A
#
# COMPACT_ATOMS: atom_id res chain seq x y z
N MET A 1 62.55 -0.37 14.41
CA MET A 1 62.61 0.05 12.99
C MET A 1 61.79 -0.83 12.05
N LYS A 2 62.08 -2.12 11.84
CA LYS A 2 61.29 -2.96 10.91
C LYS A 2 59.85 -3.26 11.41
N THR A 3 59.69 -3.48 12.72
CA THR A 3 58.40 -3.73 13.37
C THR A 3 57.47 -2.52 13.38
N ASP A 4 58.01 -1.30 13.55
CA ASP A 4 57.21 -0.06 13.54
C ASP A 4 56.66 0.25 12.14
N GLN A 5 57.46 0.00 11.10
CA GLN A 5 57.00 0.11 9.72
C GLN A 5 55.91 -0.92 9.42
N LEU A 6 56.06 -2.17 9.88
CA LEU A 6 55.05 -3.21 9.71
C LEU A 6 53.73 -2.87 10.42
N ASN A 7 53.77 -2.43 11.67
CA ASN A 7 52.57 -2.00 12.40
C ASN A 7 51.87 -0.83 11.71
N ARG A 8 52.63 0.13 11.20
CA ARG A 8 52.07 1.28 10.49
C ARG A 8 51.37 0.87 9.20
N TRP A 9 51.92 -0.08 8.44
CA TRP A 9 51.25 -0.65 7.27
C TRP A 9 50.00 -1.46 7.62
N LEU A 10 50.04 -2.23 8.71
CA LEU A 10 48.89 -2.98 9.21
C LEU A 10 47.74 -2.05 9.67
N THR A 11 48.05 -0.95 10.36
CA THR A 11 47.04 0.04 10.73
C THR A 11 46.48 0.75 9.49
N LEU A 12 47.33 1.04 8.49
CA LEU A 12 46.88 1.67 7.25
C LEU A 12 45.92 0.75 6.48
N SER A 13 46.27 -0.54 6.33
CA SER A 13 45.42 -1.51 5.65
C SER A 13 44.13 -1.79 6.42
N ALA A 14 44.18 -1.83 7.75
CA ALA A 14 42.98 -1.94 8.58
C ALA A 14 42.04 -0.74 8.38
N ASN A 15 42.56 0.49 8.41
CA ASN A 15 41.76 1.69 8.20
C ASN A 15 41.17 1.75 6.78
N VAL A 16 41.94 1.36 5.76
CA VAL A 16 41.45 1.24 4.38
C VAL A 16 40.36 0.17 4.29
N GLY A 17 40.54 -0.97 4.94
CA GLY A 17 39.54 -2.04 5.02
C GLY A 17 38.24 -1.57 5.65
N VAL A 18 38.31 -0.79 6.74
CA VAL A 18 37.13 -0.18 7.38
C VAL A 18 36.42 0.78 6.42
N LEU A 19 37.16 1.65 5.72
CA LEU A 19 36.56 2.59 4.76
C LEU A 19 35.88 1.88 3.59
N ILE A 20 36.51 0.83 3.06
CA ILE A 20 35.92 -0.01 2.02
C ILE A 20 34.65 -0.67 2.54
N GLY A 21 34.68 -1.21 3.77
CA GLY A 21 33.51 -1.82 4.41
C GLY A 21 32.34 -0.83 4.56
N ILE A 22 32.60 0.40 5.00
CA ILE A 22 31.58 1.45 5.09
C ILE A 22 31.00 1.78 3.70
N PHE A 23 31.84 1.89 2.68
CA PHE A 23 31.40 2.16 1.32
C PHE A 23 30.47 1.06 0.78
N PHE A 24 30.86 -0.21 0.95
CA PHE A 24 30.00 -1.35 0.58
C PHE A 24 28.67 -1.32 1.33
N LEU A 25 28.69 -1.05 2.63
CA LEU A 25 27.48 -0.99 3.44
C LEU A 25 26.51 0.11 2.96
N VAL A 26 27.04 1.28 2.60
CA VAL A 26 26.22 2.37 2.01
C VAL A 26 25.63 1.94 0.67
N ALA A 27 26.42 1.29 -0.20
CA ALA A 27 25.94 0.80 -1.49
C ALA A 27 24.86 -0.30 -1.34
N GLU A 28 25.07 -1.25 -0.43
CA GLU A 28 24.10 -2.31 -0.10
C GLU A 28 22.81 -1.73 0.47
N MET A 29 22.88 -0.73 1.34
CA MET A 29 21.68 -0.05 1.86
C MET A 29 20.88 0.62 0.74
N GLN A 30 21.55 1.28 -0.20
CA GLN A 30 20.88 1.90 -1.35
C GLN A 30 20.22 0.84 -2.25
N GLN A 31 20.94 -0.26 -2.54
CA GLN A 31 20.41 -1.35 -3.33
C GLN A 31 19.22 -2.04 -2.64
N THR A 32 19.33 -2.29 -1.34
CA THR A 32 18.27 -2.87 -0.51
C THR A 32 17.02 -2.01 -0.53
N ASN A 33 17.17 -0.69 -0.39
CA ASN A 33 16.05 0.24 -0.51
C ASN A 33 15.38 0.19 -1.89
N SER A 34 16.18 0.12 -2.96
CA SER A 34 15.62 -0.01 -4.32
C SER A 34 14.85 -1.31 -4.52
N ILE A 35 15.37 -2.43 -3.99
CA ILE A 35 14.72 -3.74 -4.06
C ILE A 35 13.42 -3.73 -3.24
N ALA A 36 13.44 -3.18 -2.02
CA ALA A 36 12.24 -3.05 -1.18
C ALA A 36 11.14 -2.26 -1.90
N LYS A 37 11.48 -1.13 -2.53
CA LYS A 37 10.52 -0.35 -3.33
C LYS A 37 9.97 -1.14 -4.52
N ALA A 38 10.82 -1.90 -5.22
CA ALA A 38 10.40 -2.72 -6.36
C ALA A 38 9.48 -3.87 -5.93
N GLU A 39 9.79 -4.54 -4.84
CA GLU A 39 8.99 -5.64 -4.28
C GLU A 39 7.62 -5.14 -3.84
N VAL A 40 7.59 -4.00 -3.16
CA VAL A 40 6.34 -3.36 -2.74
C VAL A 40 5.48 -2.98 -3.95
N LYS A 41 6.08 -2.41 -5.01
CA LYS A 41 5.38 -2.13 -6.27
C LYS A 41 4.84 -3.39 -6.94
N ASN A 42 5.62 -4.48 -6.92
CA ASN A 42 5.20 -5.77 -7.46
C ASN A 42 4.03 -6.36 -6.65
N SER A 43 4.12 -6.33 -5.32
CA SER A 43 3.05 -6.75 -4.40
C SER A 43 1.76 -5.98 -4.67
N LEU A 44 1.84 -4.66 -4.86
CA LEU A 44 0.69 -3.83 -5.24
C LEU A 44 0.07 -4.29 -6.55
N THR A 45 0.90 -4.52 -7.57
CA THR A 45 0.46 -4.98 -8.89
C THR A 45 -0.26 -6.32 -8.78
N GLN A 46 0.22 -7.22 -7.91
CA GLN A 46 -0.43 -8.50 -7.63
C GLN A 46 -1.75 -8.33 -6.87
N SER A 47 -1.84 -7.39 -5.91
CA SER A 47 -3.10 -7.07 -5.23
C SER A 47 -4.15 -6.54 -6.20
N VAL A 48 -3.79 -5.58 -7.06
CA VAL A 48 -4.67 -5.06 -8.11
C VAL A 48 -5.09 -6.18 -9.07
N TYR A 49 -4.16 -7.02 -9.51
CA TYR A 49 -4.48 -8.16 -10.37
C TYR A 49 -5.48 -9.12 -9.69
N THR A 50 -5.31 -9.38 -8.39
CA THR A 50 -6.22 -10.23 -7.62
C THR A 50 -7.62 -9.61 -7.52
N LEU A 51 -7.72 -8.30 -7.24
CA LEU A 51 -8.99 -7.58 -7.21
C LEU A 51 -9.68 -7.60 -8.59
N LEU A 52 -8.94 -7.37 -9.67
CA LEU A 52 -9.47 -7.44 -11.04
C LEU A 52 -9.93 -8.84 -11.44
N GLN A 53 -9.33 -9.91 -10.88
CA GLN A 53 -9.80 -11.28 -11.12
C GLN A 53 -11.12 -11.56 -10.39
N MET A 54 -11.37 -10.94 -9.23
CA MET A 54 -12.65 -11.04 -8.51
C MET A 54 -13.79 -10.29 -9.20
N GLN A 55 -13.54 -9.52 -10.26
CA GLN A 55 -14.59 -8.84 -11.04
C GLN A 55 -14.94 -9.57 -12.35
N ARG A 56 -14.38 -10.77 -12.60
CA ARG A 56 -14.54 -11.45 -13.90
C ARG A 56 -15.78 -12.33 -14.03
N GLU A 57 -16.47 -12.64 -12.94
CA GLU A 57 -17.70 -13.42 -13.02
C GLU A 57 -18.91 -12.50 -13.27
N PRO A 58 -19.71 -12.71 -14.34
CA PRO A 58 -20.86 -11.86 -14.65
C PRO A 58 -21.87 -11.72 -13.50
N ARG A 59 -21.97 -12.74 -12.64
CA ARG A 59 -22.82 -12.69 -11.45
C ARG A 59 -22.35 -11.66 -10.42
N GLN A 60 -21.04 -11.49 -10.27
CA GLN A 60 -20.46 -10.54 -9.31
C GLN A 60 -20.64 -9.10 -9.78
N ILE A 61 -20.50 -8.86 -11.09
CA ILE A 61 -20.79 -7.56 -11.71
C ILE A 61 -22.28 -7.21 -11.50
N ALA A 62 -23.19 -8.15 -11.79
CA ALA A 62 -24.63 -7.93 -11.60
C ALA A 62 -25.03 -7.74 -10.12
N ALA A 63 -24.30 -8.38 -9.19
CA ALA A 63 -24.49 -8.14 -7.76
C ALA A 63 -24.00 -6.74 -7.35
N LEU A 64 -22.85 -6.30 -7.88
CA LEU A 64 -22.32 -4.96 -7.63
C LEU A 64 -23.28 -3.88 -8.15
N GLU A 65 -23.80 -4.01 -9.37
CA GLU A 65 -24.78 -3.07 -9.94
C GLU A 65 -26.04 -2.99 -9.07
N ARG A 66 -26.57 -4.13 -8.62
CA ARG A 66 -27.75 -4.16 -7.73
C ARG A 66 -27.45 -3.62 -6.33
N SER A 67 -26.21 -3.72 -5.86
CA SER A 67 -25.82 -3.24 -4.54
C SER A 67 -25.95 -1.72 -4.40
N ASP A 68 -25.81 -0.98 -5.50
CA ASP A 68 -26.01 0.47 -5.54
C ASP A 68 -27.50 0.85 -5.43
N GLU A 69 -28.41 -0.04 -5.83
CA GLU A 69 -29.85 0.21 -5.79
C GLU A 69 -30.49 -0.30 -4.48
N ASP A 70 -30.20 -1.55 -4.10
CA ASP A 70 -30.79 -2.22 -2.95
C ASP A 70 -29.89 -3.36 -2.43
N TRP A 71 -29.14 -3.10 -1.36
CA TRP A 71 -28.30 -4.08 -0.67
C TRP A 71 -29.09 -5.27 -0.12
N GLU A 72 -30.31 -5.06 0.36
CA GLU A 72 -31.14 -6.11 0.96
C GLU A 72 -31.68 -7.09 -0.09
N SER A 73 -31.74 -6.67 -1.36
CA SER A 73 -32.12 -7.54 -2.49
C SER A 73 -31.07 -8.61 -2.83
N LEU A 74 -29.83 -8.44 -2.35
CA LEU A 74 -28.75 -9.37 -2.60
C LEU A 74 -28.88 -10.64 -1.75
N SER A 75 -28.48 -11.76 -2.32
CA SER A 75 -28.34 -12.99 -1.55
C SER A 75 -27.24 -12.84 -0.49
N PHE A 76 -27.33 -13.63 0.58
CA PHE A 76 -26.31 -13.62 1.65
C PHE A 76 -24.89 -13.89 1.13
N GLU A 77 -24.75 -14.75 0.11
CA GLU A 77 -23.46 -15.03 -0.53
C GLU A 77 -22.91 -13.79 -1.26
N GLU A 78 -23.76 -13.09 -2.00
CA GLU A 78 -23.39 -11.84 -2.70
C GLU A 78 -23.00 -10.75 -1.69
N GLN A 79 -23.73 -10.62 -0.58
CA GLN A 79 -23.41 -9.66 0.47
C GLN A 79 -22.04 -9.94 1.11
N ILE A 80 -21.73 -11.21 1.43
CA ILE A 80 -20.41 -11.59 1.95
C ILE A 80 -19.31 -11.26 0.94
N LEU A 81 -19.54 -11.59 -0.32
CA LEU A 81 -18.58 -11.37 -1.39
C LEU A 81 -18.26 -9.88 -1.54
N LEU A 82 -19.27 -9.04 -1.69
CA LEU A 82 -19.10 -7.60 -1.88
C LEU A 82 -18.51 -6.93 -0.63
N SER A 83 -18.89 -7.36 0.58
CA SER A 83 -18.27 -6.89 1.82
C SER A 83 -16.78 -7.26 1.90
N SER A 84 -16.43 -8.46 1.45
CA SER A 84 -15.04 -8.93 1.41
C SER A 84 -14.22 -8.17 0.36
N MET A 85 -14.83 -7.85 -0.79
CA MET A 85 -14.24 -7.00 -1.82
C MET A 85 -13.97 -5.59 -1.29
N ALA A 86 -14.97 -4.96 -0.64
CA ALA A 86 -14.82 -3.64 -0.02
C ALA A 86 -13.68 -3.65 1.02
N SER A 87 -13.67 -4.65 1.91
CA SER A 87 -12.59 -4.85 2.89
C SER A 87 -11.20 -4.91 2.24
N ALA A 88 -11.05 -5.71 1.18
CA ALA A 88 -9.78 -5.85 0.48
C ALA A 88 -9.32 -4.51 -0.15
N ILE A 89 -10.24 -3.76 -0.72
CA ILE A 89 -9.98 -2.43 -1.28
C ILE A 89 -9.55 -1.46 -0.18
N PHE A 90 -10.29 -1.33 0.91
CA PHE A 90 -9.90 -0.42 2.00
C PHE A 90 -8.54 -0.78 2.61
N ARG A 91 -8.21 -2.08 2.75
CA ARG A 91 -6.89 -2.53 3.22
C ARG A 91 -5.78 -2.22 2.22
N HIS A 92 -6.06 -2.29 0.92
CA HIS A 92 -5.14 -1.87 -0.12
C HIS A 92 -4.84 -0.37 -0.04
N ILE A 93 -5.86 0.46 0.14
CA ILE A 93 -5.71 1.91 0.27
C ILE A 93 -4.98 2.29 1.58
N GLU A 94 -5.30 1.64 2.70
CA GLU A 94 -4.57 1.81 3.97
C GLU A 94 -3.08 1.50 3.80
N ASN A 95 -2.78 0.42 3.07
CA ASN A 95 -1.41 0.04 2.79
C ASN A 95 -0.69 1.08 1.90
N ALA A 96 -1.34 1.58 0.85
CA ALA A 96 -0.79 2.65 0.01
C ALA A 96 -0.53 3.95 0.80
N TYR A 97 -1.45 4.33 1.70
CA TYR A 97 -1.31 5.47 2.59
C TYR A 97 -0.06 5.34 3.49
N TYR A 98 0.12 4.19 4.16
CA TYR A 98 1.30 4.00 5.01
C TYR A 98 2.60 3.90 4.20
N GLN A 99 2.59 3.27 3.03
CA GLN A 99 3.75 3.22 2.15
C GLN A 99 4.23 4.61 1.71
N HIS A 100 3.31 5.54 1.45
CA HIS A 100 3.64 6.94 1.20
C HIS A 100 4.33 7.58 2.40
N SER A 101 3.80 7.37 3.62
CA SER A 101 4.41 7.89 4.85
C SER A 101 5.85 7.39 5.10
N PHE A 102 6.18 6.21 4.56
CA PHE A 102 7.53 5.63 4.61
C PHE A 102 8.42 5.98 3.40
N GLY A 103 7.96 6.84 2.49
CA GLY A 103 8.71 7.27 1.32
C GLY A 103 8.89 6.19 0.25
N VAL A 104 8.04 5.16 0.28
CA VAL A 104 7.96 4.13 -0.77
C VAL A 104 7.15 4.66 -1.95
N TYR A 105 6.02 5.32 -1.69
CA TYR A 105 5.28 6.07 -2.70
C TYR A 105 5.67 7.53 -2.67
N ASP A 106 5.80 8.10 -3.86
CA ASP A 106 5.80 9.55 -4.02
C ASP A 106 4.37 10.12 -4.02
N ASP A 107 4.27 11.44 -3.95
CA ASP A 107 2.99 12.16 -3.89
C ASP A 107 2.10 11.88 -5.11
N ASN A 108 2.68 11.71 -6.31
CA ASN A 108 1.92 11.46 -7.53
C ASN A 108 1.35 10.04 -7.54
N GLN A 109 2.11 9.07 -7.02
CA GLN A 109 1.66 7.68 -6.91
C GLN A 109 0.50 7.54 -5.92
N LEU A 110 0.59 8.19 -4.76
CA LEU A 110 -0.53 8.24 -3.82
C LEU A 110 -1.73 8.95 -4.43
N ALA A 111 -1.52 10.11 -5.09
CA ALA A 111 -2.60 10.86 -5.72
C ALA A 111 -3.39 10.02 -6.75
N ALA A 112 -2.71 9.20 -7.56
CA ALA A 112 -3.37 8.32 -8.52
C ALA A 112 -4.28 7.28 -7.85
N VAL A 113 -3.79 6.64 -6.77
CA VAL A 113 -4.58 5.68 -5.98
C VAL A 113 -5.78 6.37 -5.31
N VAL A 114 -5.58 7.61 -4.85
CA VAL A 114 -6.63 8.39 -4.20
C VAL A 114 -7.76 8.77 -5.15
N VAL A 115 -7.47 9.10 -6.41
CA VAL A 115 -8.52 9.42 -7.40
C VAL A 115 -9.45 8.23 -7.62
N GLU A 116 -8.91 7.00 -7.70
CA GLU A 116 -9.71 5.79 -7.81
C GLU A 116 -10.51 5.54 -6.53
N PHE A 117 -9.88 5.73 -5.37
CA PHE A 117 -10.55 5.55 -4.08
C PHE A 117 -11.70 6.54 -3.86
N ASP A 118 -11.56 7.80 -4.26
CA ASP A 118 -12.63 8.79 -4.17
C ASP A 118 -13.85 8.38 -4.98
N GLN A 119 -13.64 7.83 -6.19
CA GLN A 119 -14.72 7.29 -7.01
C GLN A 119 -15.41 6.12 -6.30
N MET A 120 -14.65 5.21 -5.69
CA MET A 120 -15.22 4.10 -4.92
C MET A 120 -16.01 4.60 -3.70
N LEU A 121 -15.47 5.56 -2.94
CA LEU A 121 -16.16 6.15 -1.78
C LEU A 121 -17.48 6.84 -2.13
N SER A 122 -17.65 7.30 -3.38
CA SER A 122 -18.90 7.87 -3.86
C SER A 122 -20.01 6.83 -4.11
N MET A 123 -19.67 5.54 -4.16
CA MET A 123 -20.64 4.46 -4.34
C MET A 123 -21.21 4.01 -2.97
N PRO A 124 -22.54 3.78 -2.86
CA PRO A 124 -23.20 3.39 -1.61
C PRO A 124 -22.54 2.20 -0.90
N LEU A 125 -22.20 1.14 -1.65
CA LEU A 125 -21.55 -0.06 -1.12
C LEU A 125 -20.32 0.26 -0.23
N PHE A 126 -19.44 1.12 -0.72
CA PHE A 126 -18.19 1.43 -0.03
C PHE A 126 -18.39 2.44 1.09
N ALA A 127 -19.30 3.40 0.91
CA ALA A 127 -19.68 4.33 1.96
C ALA A 127 -20.28 3.59 3.17
N ASP A 128 -21.23 2.69 2.94
CA ASP A 128 -21.87 1.90 3.99
C ASP A 128 -20.91 0.92 4.67
N TYR A 129 -20.02 0.30 3.87
CA TYR A 129 -18.94 -0.51 4.42
C TYR A 129 -18.05 0.33 5.36
N TRP A 130 -17.66 1.54 4.93
CA TRP A 130 -16.84 2.42 5.76
C TRP A 130 -17.51 2.80 7.07
N GLU A 131 -18.78 3.23 7.03
CA GLU A 131 -19.53 3.59 8.23
C GLU A 131 -19.61 2.42 9.22
N SER A 132 -19.78 1.19 8.73
CA SER A 132 -19.88 0.01 9.59
C SER A 132 -18.51 -0.51 10.10
N GLN A 133 -17.44 -0.38 9.33
CA GLN A 133 -16.14 -1.04 9.61
C GLN A 133 -15.00 -0.09 9.95
N SER A 134 -15.17 1.24 9.85
CA SER A 134 -14.12 2.24 10.05
C SER A 134 -13.32 2.03 11.34
N GLN A 135 -13.97 1.61 12.43
CA GLN A 135 -13.34 1.38 13.72
C GLN A 135 -12.25 0.28 13.72
N THR A 136 -12.24 -0.59 12.71
CA THR A 136 -11.22 -1.65 12.53
C THR A 136 -9.93 -1.17 11.87
N PHE A 137 -9.90 0.10 11.45
CA PHE A 137 -8.74 0.75 10.83
C PHE A 137 -8.03 1.67 11.83
N ALA A 138 -6.75 1.95 11.58
CA ALA A 138 -5.98 2.85 12.42
C ALA A 138 -6.53 4.29 12.39
N VAL A 139 -6.33 5.05 13.48
CA VAL A 139 -6.89 6.40 13.66
C VAL A 139 -6.44 7.36 12.55
N GLU A 140 -5.17 7.29 12.18
CA GLU A 140 -4.56 8.13 11.15
C GLU A 140 -5.20 7.87 9.79
N PHE A 141 -5.41 6.59 9.45
CA PHE A 141 -6.08 6.22 8.21
C PHE A 141 -7.55 6.63 8.23
N ARG A 142 -8.25 6.49 9.36
CA ARG A 142 -9.62 7.00 9.48
C ARG A 142 -9.70 8.50 9.20
N ASN A 143 -8.82 9.29 9.81
CA ASN A 143 -8.78 10.74 9.58
C ASN A 143 -8.53 11.08 8.11
N PHE A 144 -7.64 10.31 7.45
CA PHE A 144 -7.39 10.43 6.02
C PHE A 144 -8.66 10.19 5.19
N VAL A 145 -9.39 9.09 5.45
CA VAL A 145 -10.64 8.78 4.73
C VAL A 145 -11.74 9.82 5.01
N GLU A 146 -11.92 10.26 6.25
CA GLU A 146 -12.90 11.32 6.57
C GLU A 146 -12.56 12.62 5.85
N GLN A 147 -11.28 12.98 5.75
CA GLN A 147 -10.87 14.13 4.96
C GLN A 147 -11.22 13.97 3.47
N ARG A 148 -11.06 12.77 2.89
CA ARG A 148 -11.48 12.50 1.50
C ARG A 148 -12.98 12.71 1.33
N LYS A 149 -13.81 12.16 2.23
CA LYS A 149 -15.28 12.29 2.17
C LYS A 149 -15.75 13.74 2.11
N THR A 150 -15.08 14.65 2.84
CA THR A 150 -15.40 16.10 2.79
C THR A 150 -15.07 16.79 1.46
N GLN A 151 -14.28 16.15 0.60
CA GLN A 151 -13.83 16.68 -0.68
C GLN A 151 -14.59 16.07 -1.87
N LEU A 152 -15.45 15.08 -1.63
CA LEU A 152 -16.29 14.49 -2.66
C LEU A 152 -17.41 15.49 -3.04
N PRO A 153 -17.74 15.61 -4.34
CA PRO A 153 -18.90 16.39 -4.76
C PRO A 153 -20.19 15.79 -4.20
N GLU A 154 -21.11 16.66 -3.76
CA GLU A 154 -22.49 16.29 -3.35
C GLU A 154 -23.29 15.67 -4.50
#